data_AF-A0AAE9MS66-F1
#
_entry.id   AF-A0AAE9MS66-F1
#
_cell.length_a   1.000
_cell.length_b   1.000
_cell.length_c   1.000
_cell.angle_alpha   90.00
_cell.angle_beta   90.00
_cell.angle_gamma   90.00
#
_symmetry.space_group_name_H-M   'P 1'
#
loop_
_entity.id
_entity.type
_entity.pdbx_description
1 polymer ?
#
loop_
_entity_poly.entity_id
_entity_poly.type
_entity_poly.pdbx_seq_one_letter_code
_entity_poly.pdbx_strand_id
1 'polypeptide(L)'
;MISNLVDLRIERIHCISSPAEMLKKIPASDYLYSFIAEARKTISDIINGRDKRFLLIAGPCSIHDTEAAEDYAMRLLELKKKCSDSFYIIMRTYFEKPRTVLGWRGLIVEPELDGFINIEGGIQKARKFLIKLAEMGIPAASETVDPMIPQYIADLVSWASIGARSAESQIHREIASGLSMPVGFKNTTYGDITAAVNGVIVSRLPHAFVGIARNGLSAIIHTTGNPDTHLVLRGGISKPNYNREEVVKAASLMKEKMLEPSIIIDCSHGNSGKDPKKQIGIFEESLKLRFDKNEPLDYIRGCMIESFIQEGKTSIEKARESTEYGKSITDPCLGWEETKTEILRIYQEYRNCFTDTNIFTSNKDKMNIEIYTDGACSNNPGPGGWAYIIVNKDSKEEICRENGGESSTTNNRMELMAVIRALKKIKEKAFLAGKSCETLNYESISVHTDSQYVQQGISSWIFNWKKNNWKTASKQPVKNQDLWQELDALSSLIKPSWIWVRGHAGNPLNEACDRLAVEACQKVK
;
A
#
# COMPACT_ATOMS: atom_id res chain seq x y z
N MET A 1 -20.98 18.12 38.80
CA MET A 1 -19.78 18.96 38.68
C MET A 1 -18.58 18.04 38.69
N ILE A 2 -17.91 17.88 37.56
CA ILE A 2 -16.60 17.23 37.55
C ILE A 2 -15.67 18.21 38.26
N SER A 3 -15.13 17.77 39.40
CA SER A 3 -14.46 18.55 40.44
C SER A 3 -13.21 19.30 39.97
N ASN A 4 -12.60 20.09 40.88
CA ASN A 4 -11.25 20.69 40.81
C ASN A 4 -10.08 19.66 40.61
N LEU A 5 -10.33 18.55 39.92
CA LEU A 5 -9.39 17.47 39.61
C LEU A 5 -9.18 17.29 38.10
N VAL A 6 -10.08 17.79 37.26
CA VAL A 6 -9.98 17.69 35.79
C VAL A 6 -9.56 19.03 35.18
N ASP A 7 -8.95 18.98 34.01
CA ASP A 7 -8.63 20.15 33.18
C ASP A 7 -7.76 21.22 33.85
N LEU A 8 -7.07 20.89 34.95
CA LEU A 8 -6.19 21.78 35.70
C LEU A 8 -5.03 22.37 34.87
N ARG A 9 -4.73 21.77 33.72
CA ARG A 9 -3.69 22.22 32.77
C ARG A 9 -4.25 22.46 31.36
N ILE A 10 -5.57 22.64 31.24
CA ILE A 10 -6.23 22.95 29.98
C ILE A 10 -6.69 24.41 30.05
N GLU A 11 -6.01 25.28 29.30
CA GLU A 11 -6.34 26.71 29.24
C GLU A 11 -7.70 26.93 28.57
N ARG A 12 -7.99 26.21 27.49
CA ARG A 12 -9.20 26.39 26.68
C ARG A 12 -9.51 25.14 25.86
N ILE A 13 -10.80 24.83 25.71
CA ILE A 13 -11.32 23.82 24.77
C ILE A 13 -12.25 24.53 23.78
N HIS A 14 -12.04 24.31 22.49
CA HIS A 14 -12.95 24.73 21.43
C HIS A 14 -12.94 23.69 20.31
N CYS A 15 -14.06 23.55 19.62
CA CYS A 15 -14.18 22.61 18.51
C CYS A 15 -13.66 23.22 17.21
N ILE A 16 -13.19 22.38 16.31
CA ILE A 16 -12.94 22.71 14.89
C ILE A 16 -14.00 22.06 14.02
N SER A 17 -14.15 22.52 12.77
CA SER A 17 -15.02 21.85 11.79
C SER A 17 -14.71 20.36 11.69
N SER A 18 -15.74 19.51 11.59
CA SER A 18 -15.56 18.08 11.38
C SER A 18 -14.89 17.78 10.04
N PRO A 19 -14.29 16.59 9.85
CA PRO A 19 -13.74 16.20 8.56
C PRO A 19 -14.74 16.31 7.40
N ALA A 20 -15.99 15.89 7.59
CA ALA A 20 -17.03 15.97 6.57
C ALA A 20 -17.40 17.42 6.21
N GLU A 21 -17.44 18.32 7.20
CA GLU A 21 -17.67 19.75 6.96
C GLU A 21 -16.48 20.38 6.23
N MET A 22 -15.25 20.02 6.58
CA MET A 22 -14.04 20.49 5.89
C MET A 22 -14.04 20.08 4.42
N LEU A 23 -14.38 18.83 4.13
CA LEU A 23 -14.49 18.30 2.76
C LEU A 23 -15.58 19.03 1.96
N LYS A 24 -16.69 19.40 2.58
CA LYS A 24 -17.75 20.21 1.93
C LYS A 24 -17.32 21.66 1.71
N LYS A 25 -16.59 22.25 2.66
CA LYS A 25 -16.11 23.63 2.60
C LYS A 25 -15.02 23.83 1.53
N ILE A 26 -14.16 22.83 1.36
CA ILE A 26 -13.04 22.84 0.41
C ILE A 26 -13.05 21.51 -0.37
N PRO A 27 -13.98 21.35 -1.34
CA PRO A 27 -14.15 20.10 -2.08
C PRO A 27 -13.07 19.94 -3.16
N ALA A 28 -12.69 18.69 -3.42
CA ALA A 28 -11.95 18.31 -4.62
C ALA A 28 -12.91 17.67 -5.64
N SER A 29 -12.62 17.78 -6.93
CA SER A 29 -13.46 17.19 -7.97
C SER A 29 -13.20 15.69 -8.14
N ASP A 30 -14.18 14.97 -8.69
CA ASP A 30 -14.05 13.53 -8.99
C ASP A 30 -12.89 13.22 -9.95
N TYR A 31 -12.57 14.16 -10.84
CA TYR A 31 -11.39 14.08 -11.69
C TYR A 31 -10.09 14.04 -10.88
N LEU A 32 -9.96 14.90 -9.87
CA LEU A 32 -8.79 14.89 -8.99
C LEU A 32 -8.71 13.60 -8.17
N TYR A 33 -9.84 13.09 -7.68
CA TYR A 33 -9.86 11.81 -6.98
C TYR A 33 -9.43 10.64 -7.88
N SER A 34 -9.81 10.66 -9.16
CA SER A 34 -9.36 9.67 -10.14
C SER A 34 -7.84 9.74 -10.36
N PHE A 35 -7.30 10.96 -10.51
CA PHE A 35 -5.85 11.19 -10.59
C PHE A 35 -5.10 10.67 -9.35
N ILE A 36 -5.62 10.95 -8.15
CA ILE A 36 -5.01 10.50 -6.89
C ILE A 36 -5.04 8.97 -6.79
N ALA A 37 -6.15 8.33 -7.18
CA ALA A 37 -6.27 6.88 -7.21
C ALA A 37 -5.26 6.24 -8.17
N GLU A 38 -5.10 6.78 -9.37
CA GLU A 38 -4.09 6.33 -10.34
C GLU A 38 -2.67 6.53 -9.82
N ALA A 39 -2.40 7.68 -9.19
CA ALA A 39 -1.10 7.95 -8.60
C ALA A 39 -0.76 6.96 -7.48
N ARG A 40 -1.73 6.64 -6.60
CA ARG A 40 -1.55 5.63 -5.54
C ARG A 40 -1.29 4.25 -6.11
N LYS A 41 -2.04 3.85 -7.15
CA LYS A 41 -1.82 2.59 -7.84
C LYS A 41 -0.41 2.52 -8.43
N THR A 42 0.02 3.57 -9.12
CA THR A 42 1.37 3.66 -9.69
C THR A 42 2.46 3.53 -8.62
N ILE A 43 2.30 4.24 -7.50
CA ILE A 43 3.26 4.18 -6.38
C ILE A 43 3.26 2.78 -5.77
N SER A 44 2.09 2.16 -5.57
CA SER A 44 1.97 0.76 -5.14
C SER A 44 2.70 -0.17 -6.11
N ASP A 45 2.52 0.01 -7.42
CA ASP A 45 3.18 -0.81 -8.44
C ASP A 45 4.71 -0.67 -8.38
N ILE A 46 5.25 0.53 -8.13
CA ILE A 46 6.69 0.75 -7.95
C ILE A 46 7.20 0.10 -6.65
N ILE A 47 6.50 0.33 -5.53
CA ILE A 47 6.86 -0.23 -4.23
C ILE A 47 6.89 -1.77 -4.26
N ASN A 48 5.97 -2.37 -5.01
CA ASN A 48 5.90 -3.83 -5.19
C ASN A 48 6.73 -4.35 -6.38
N GLY A 49 7.44 -3.49 -7.12
CA GLY A 49 8.31 -3.87 -8.24
C GLY A 49 7.61 -4.30 -9.53
N ARG A 50 6.29 -4.05 -9.65
CA ARG A 50 5.47 -4.26 -10.86
C ARG A 50 5.73 -3.18 -11.91
N ASP A 51 5.96 -1.94 -11.46
CA ASP A 51 6.48 -0.84 -12.27
C ASP A 51 7.98 -0.68 -11.96
N LYS A 52 8.81 -0.64 -13.01
CA LYS A 52 10.27 -0.57 -12.88
C LYS A 52 10.80 0.85 -12.72
N ARG A 53 9.97 1.88 -12.81
CA ARG A 53 10.38 3.26 -12.57
C ARG A 53 10.91 3.44 -11.15
N PHE A 54 11.72 4.48 -10.97
CA PHE A 54 12.28 4.88 -9.69
C PHE A 54 11.37 5.93 -9.04
N LEU A 55 10.89 5.68 -7.83
CA LEU A 55 10.10 6.66 -7.10
C LEU A 55 11.02 7.79 -6.60
N LEU A 56 10.79 9.02 -7.03
CA LEU A 56 11.56 10.17 -6.58
C LEU A 56 10.66 11.15 -5.83
N ILE A 57 10.87 11.25 -4.52
CA ILE A 57 10.12 12.13 -3.62
C ILE A 57 10.94 13.40 -3.42
N ALA A 58 10.58 14.51 -4.07
CA ALA A 58 11.35 15.75 -4.04
C ALA A 58 10.51 16.95 -3.59
N GLY A 59 11.06 17.79 -2.74
CA GLY A 59 10.41 19.03 -2.31
C GLY A 59 10.97 19.58 -1.01
N PRO A 60 10.40 20.67 -0.48
CA PRO A 60 10.96 21.37 0.67
C PRO A 60 10.96 20.47 1.91
N CYS A 61 11.86 20.77 2.85
CA CYS A 61 11.87 20.07 4.14
C CYS A 61 10.51 20.15 4.85
N SER A 62 9.90 21.34 4.85
CA SER A 62 8.52 21.58 5.27
C SER A 62 7.95 22.82 4.54
N ILE A 63 6.64 22.82 4.30
CA ILE A 63 5.93 23.91 3.62
C ILE A 63 5.44 24.90 4.67
N HIS A 64 5.98 26.10 4.67
CA HIS A 64 5.54 27.23 5.50
C HIS A 64 4.85 28.31 4.67
N ASP A 65 5.21 28.42 3.39
CA ASP A 65 4.64 29.32 2.41
C ASP A 65 4.08 28.49 1.24
N THR A 66 2.76 28.56 1.06
CA THR A 66 2.06 27.81 0.00
C THR A 66 2.26 28.39 -1.39
N GLU A 67 2.56 29.69 -1.50
CA GLU A 67 2.82 30.35 -2.79
C GLU A 67 4.20 29.93 -3.32
N ALA A 68 5.22 29.99 -2.47
CA ALA A 68 6.55 29.47 -2.81
C ALA A 68 6.54 27.96 -3.10
N ALA A 69 5.73 27.19 -2.37
CA ALA A 69 5.55 25.77 -2.65
C ALA A 69 4.87 25.51 -4.00
N GLU A 70 3.92 26.36 -4.42
CA GLU A 70 3.25 26.28 -5.73
C GLU A 70 4.22 26.62 -6.88
N ASP A 71 5.06 27.64 -6.72
CA ASP A 71 6.15 27.95 -7.68
C ASP A 71 7.12 26.76 -7.80
N TYR A 72 7.56 26.20 -6.67
CA TYR A 72 8.38 24.99 -6.70
C TYR A 72 7.66 23.82 -7.40
N ALA A 73 6.36 23.64 -7.20
CA ALA A 73 5.58 22.60 -7.88
C ALA A 73 5.55 22.81 -9.40
N MET A 74 5.38 24.04 -9.88
CA MET A 74 5.41 24.36 -11.32
C MET A 74 6.76 23.99 -11.94
N ARG A 75 7.85 24.29 -11.23
CA ARG A 75 9.21 23.91 -11.62
C ARG A 75 9.39 22.39 -11.65
N LEU A 76 8.92 21.69 -10.60
CA LEU A 76 9.00 20.23 -10.50
C LEU A 76 8.21 19.52 -11.62
N LEU A 77 7.11 20.11 -12.10
CA LEU A 77 6.32 19.57 -13.21
C LEU A 77 7.15 19.39 -14.49
N GLU A 78 8.06 20.34 -14.77
CA GLU A 78 8.95 20.26 -15.94
C GLU A 78 9.86 19.03 -15.85
N LEU A 79 10.48 18.80 -14.68
CA LEU A 79 11.32 17.62 -14.42
C LEU A 79 10.50 16.34 -14.49
N LYS A 80 9.32 16.32 -13.87
CA LYS A 80 8.41 15.17 -13.87
C LYS A 80 8.08 14.72 -15.28
N LYS A 81 7.78 15.66 -16.19
CA LYS A 81 7.47 15.35 -17.60
C LYS A 81 8.69 14.78 -18.31
N LYS A 82 9.87 15.41 -18.15
CA LYS A 82 11.11 15.01 -18.84
C LYS A 82 11.63 13.64 -18.43
N CYS A 83 11.47 13.25 -17.17
CA CYS A 83 12.02 11.99 -16.65
C CYS A 83 10.96 10.88 -16.50
N SER A 84 9.75 11.05 -17.05
CA SER A 84 8.57 10.24 -16.72
C SER A 84 8.64 8.75 -17.10
N ASP A 85 9.53 8.40 -18.03
CA ASP A 85 9.82 7.05 -18.49
C ASP A 85 10.66 6.25 -17.49
N SER A 86 11.53 6.91 -16.71
CA SER A 86 12.41 6.27 -15.73
C SER A 86 12.07 6.62 -14.30
N PHE A 87 11.70 7.86 -14.01
CA PHE A 87 11.43 8.37 -12.67
C PHE A 87 9.96 8.73 -12.51
N TYR A 88 9.32 8.20 -11.46
CA TYR A 88 8.01 8.65 -11.03
C TYR A 88 8.18 9.72 -9.95
N ILE A 89 8.22 10.98 -10.38
CA ILE A 89 8.43 12.12 -9.48
C ILE A 89 7.11 12.50 -8.79
N ILE A 90 7.16 12.61 -7.46
CA ILE A 90 6.07 13.11 -6.60
C ILE A 90 6.61 14.21 -5.68
N MET A 91 5.76 15.16 -5.29
CA MET A 91 6.19 16.29 -4.48
C MET A 91 6.15 15.95 -3.00
N ARG A 92 7.23 16.26 -2.29
CA ARG A 92 7.28 16.27 -0.82
C ARG A 92 6.48 17.47 -0.27
N THR A 93 5.41 17.18 0.45
CA THR A 93 4.39 18.11 0.96
C THR A 93 4.21 17.98 2.48
N TYR A 94 5.26 18.30 3.23
CA TYR A 94 5.28 18.08 4.68
C TYR A 94 4.83 19.37 5.37
N PHE A 95 3.69 19.33 6.06
CA PHE A 95 3.11 20.50 6.72
C PHE A 95 3.55 20.64 8.18
N GLU A 96 4.03 19.55 8.78
CA GLU A 96 4.40 19.51 10.19
C GLU A 96 5.87 19.13 10.33
N LYS A 97 6.50 19.60 11.40
CA LYS A 97 7.85 19.17 11.78
C LYS A 97 7.85 18.91 13.27
N PRO A 98 7.91 17.64 13.74
CA PRO A 98 7.93 17.36 15.17
C PRO A 98 9.19 17.97 15.81
N ARG A 99 9.05 18.78 16.87
CA ARG A 99 10.15 19.43 17.59
C ARG A 99 10.21 18.98 19.05
N THR A 100 11.43 18.89 19.58
CA THR A 100 11.73 18.59 20.99
C THR A 100 12.09 19.85 21.80
N VAL A 101 12.26 20.99 21.13
CA VAL A 101 12.62 22.30 21.69
C VAL A 101 11.81 23.40 21.00
N LEU A 102 11.85 24.63 21.52
CA LEU A 102 11.22 25.82 20.94
C LEU A 102 11.50 25.94 19.42
N GLY A 103 10.46 26.26 18.64
CA GLY A 103 10.52 26.46 17.19
C GLY A 103 9.13 26.37 16.55
N TRP A 104 9.04 26.74 15.27
CA TRP A 104 7.81 26.64 14.48
C TRP A 104 7.29 25.19 14.45
N ARG A 105 5.99 25.04 14.70
CA ARG A 105 5.30 23.74 14.86
C ARG A 105 4.81 23.14 13.55
N GLY A 106 4.76 23.93 12.48
CA GLY A 106 4.25 23.51 11.17
C GLY A 106 3.03 24.31 10.73
N LEU A 107 2.72 24.25 9.44
CA LEU A 107 1.62 24.98 8.79
C LEU A 107 0.26 24.56 9.33
N ILE A 108 0.10 23.28 9.69
CA ILE A 108 -1.14 22.80 10.31
C ILE A 108 -1.39 23.53 11.62
N VAL A 109 -0.38 23.68 12.48
CA VAL A 109 -0.55 24.23 13.82
C VAL A 109 -0.48 25.76 13.84
N GLU A 110 0.46 26.33 13.09
CA GLU A 110 0.80 27.75 13.09
C GLU A 110 0.96 28.26 11.64
N PRO A 111 -0.16 28.51 10.94
CA PRO A 111 -0.17 28.77 9.49
C PRO A 111 0.34 30.16 9.05
N GLU A 112 0.47 31.12 9.97
CA GLU A 112 0.85 32.52 9.66
C GLU A 112 2.28 32.86 10.11
N LEU A 113 3.03 31.88 10.66
CA LEU A 113 4.38 32.07 11.20
C LEU A 113 4.49 33.18 12.26
N ASP A 114 3.41 33.56 12.92
CA ASP A 114 3.31 34.67 13.87
C ASP A 114 3.34 34.21 15.34
N GLY A 115 3.48 32.90 15.58
CA GLY A 115 3.42 32.29 16.91
C GLY A 115 2.03 31.87 17.36
N PHE A 116 0.97 32.27 16.66
CA PHE A 116 -0.41 31.97 17.03
C PHE A 116 -0.88 30.61 16.48
N ILE A 117 -1.52 29.83 17.35
CA ILE A 117 -2.06 28.51 16.98
C ILE A 117 -3.41 28.69 16.29
N ASN A 118 -3.52 28.23 15.06
CA ASN A 118 -4.77 28.20 14.29
C ASN A 118 -4.84 26.90 13.45
N ILE A 119 -5.23 25.81 14.12
CA ILE A 119 -5.25 24.47 13.52
C ILE A 119 -6.26 24.38 12.37
N GLU A 120 -7.45 24.95 12.56
CA GLU A 120 -8.47 24.93 11.51
C GLU A 120 -8.02 25.70 10.25
N GLY A 121 -7.41 26.88 10.43
CA GLY A 121 -6.83 27.65 9.33
C GLY A 121 -5.69 26.89 8.64
N GLY A 122 -4.83 26.22 9.40
CA GLY A 122 -3.75 25.39 8.87
C GLY A 122 -4.24 24.20 8.05
N ILE A 123 -5.26 23.48 8.53
CA ILE A 123 -5.92 22.41 7.76
C ILE A 123 -6.50 22.95 6.46
N GLN A 124 -7.16 24.11 6.50
CA GLN A 124 -7.72 24.75 5.29
C GLN A 124 -6.62 25.12 4.29
N LYS A 125 -5.50 25.71 4.74
CA LYS A 125 -4.36 26.05 3.87
C LYS A 125 -3.73 24.79 3.25
N ALA A 126 -3.46 23.77 4.07
CA ALA A 126 -2.90 22.50 3.60
C ALA A 126 -3.80 21.81 2.57
N ARG A 127 -5.11 21.74 2.84
CA ARG A 127 -6.08 21.13 1.92
C ARG A 127 -6.16 21.87 0.58
N LYS A 128 -6.24 23.22 0.60
CA LYS A 128 -6.22 24.04 -0.63
C LYS A 128 -4.95 23.81 -1.44
N PHE A 129 -3.80 23.75 -0.78
CA PHE A 129 -2.53 23.49 -1.46
C PHE A 129 -2.48 22.11 -2.10
N LEU A 130 -2.95 21.06 -1.40
CA LEU A 130 -3.01 19.71 -1.97
C LEU A 130 -3.95 19.61 -3.18
N ILE A 131 -5.07 20.33 -3.17
CA ILE A 131 -5.97 20.43 -4.34
C ILE A 131 -5.23 21.07 -5.52
N LYS A 132 -4.59 22.23 -5.32
CA LYS A 132 -3.80 22.90 -6.37
C LYS A 132 -2.74 21.98 -6.95
N LEU A 133 -2.03 21.26 -6.09
CA LEU A 133 -0.99 20.33 -6.54
C LEU A 133 -1.57 19.18 -7.40
N ALA A 134 -2.73 18.66 -7.02
CA ALA A 134 -3.45 17.66 -7.82
C ALA A 134 -3.97 18.24 -9.15
N GLU A 135 -4.44 19.49 -9.18
CA GLU A 135 -4.84 20.19 -10.41
C GLU A 135 -3.66 20.34 -11.39
N MET A 136 -2.44 20.48 -10.87
CA MET A 136 -1.20 20.52 -11.66
C MET A 136 -0.75 19.13 -12.15
N GLY A 137 -1.43 18.05 -11.73
CA GLY A 137 -1.06 16.67 -12.07
C GLY A 137 0.18 16.17 -11.32
N ILE A 138 0.45 16.70 -10.12
CA ILE A 138 1.58 16.28 -9.27
C ILE A 138 1.04 15.52 -8.06
N PRO A 139 1.45 14.26 -7.82
CA PRO A 139 1.05 13.54 -6.62
C PRO A 139 1.74 14.10 -5.38
N ALA A 140 1.03 14.10 -4.25
CA ALA A 140 1.53 14.60 -2.97
C ALA A 140 2.08 13.47 -2.09
N ALA A 141 3.24 13.70 -1.47
CA ALA A 141 3.86 12.86 -0.45
C ALA A 141 3.88 13.60 0.89
N SER A 142 3.27 13.08 1.94
CA SER A 142 3.19 13.77 3.24
C SER A 142 3.61 12.88 4.42
N GLU A 143 3.88 13.47 5.58
CA GLU A 143 4.18 12.74 6.81
C GLU A 143 2.99 12.75 7.75
N THR A 144 2.69 11.59 8.34
CA THR A 144 1.64 11.48 9.36
C THR A 144 2.26 11.73 10.74
N VAL A 145 2.09 12.95 11.25
CA VAL A 145 2.61 13.39 12.55
C VAL A 145 1.51 13.34 13.60
N ASP A 146 0.38 14.01 13.34
CA ASP A 146 -0.80 13.95 14.20
C ASP A 146 -1.78 12.86 13.68
N PRO A 147 -2.31 11.99 14.57
CA PRO A 147 -3.18 10.89 14.18
C PRO A 147 -4.56 11.31 13.63
N MET A 148 -5.00 12.54 13.90
CA MET A 148 -6.32 13.05 13.53
C MET A 148 -6.31 13.77 12.18
N ILE A 149 -5.19 14.41 11.82
CA ILE A 149 -5.03 15.19 10.59
C ILE A 149 -5.31 14.38 9.31
N PRO A 150 -4.96 13.08 9.19
CA PRO A 150 -5.32 12.28 8.02
C PRO A 150 -6.81 12.32 7.66
N GLN A 151 -7.72 12.43 8.63
CA GLN A 151 -9.17 12.49 8.33
C GLN A 151 -9.55 13.74 7.51
N TYR A 152 -8.72 14.79 7.51
CA TYR A 152 -8.99 16.05 6.83
C TYR A 152 -8.32 16.19 5.45
N ILE A 153 -7.19 15.50 5.23
CA ILE A 153 -6.36 15.72 4.04
C ILE A 153 -5.93 14.44 3.32
N ALA A 154 -6.08 13.26 3.94
CA ALA A 154 -5.56 12.01 3.38
C ALA A 154 -6.20 11.64 2.04
N ASP A 155 -7.40 12.13 1.72
CA ASP A 155 -8.04 11.93 0.42
C ASP A 155 -7.25 12.56 -0.75
N LEU A 156 -6.32 13.47 -0.47
CA LEU A 156 -5.49 14.19 -1.45
C LEU A 156 -4.01 13.80 -1.44
N VAL A 157 -3.64 12.80 -0.62
CA VAL A 157 -2.25 12.35 -0.47
C VAL A 157 -2.06 11.02 -1.21
N SER A 158 -0.98 10.90 -1.99
CA SER A 158 -0.70 9.71 -2.82
C SER A 158 0.38 8.80 -2.22
N TRP A 159 1.18 9.29 -1.28
CA TRP A 159 2.15 8.51 -0.50
C TRP A 159 2.30 9.15 0.89
N ALA A 160 2.46 8.32 1.92
CA ALA A 160 2.66 8.81 3.29
C ALA A 160 3.94 8.26 3.92
N SER A 161 4.49 8.96 4.91
CA SER A 161 5.52 8.41 5.80
C SER A 161 5.14 8.45 7.26
N ILE A 162 5.59 7.44 8.01
CA ILE A 162 5.72 7.49 9.47
C ILE A 162 7.15 7.92 9.81
N GLY A 163 7.27 8.99 10.59
CA GLY A 163 8.54 9.61 10.93
C GLY A 163 9.42 8.79 11.87
N ALA A 164 10.71 9.13 11.92
CA ALA A 164 11.71 8.41 12.72
C ALA A 164 11.41 8.42 14.24
N ARG A 165 10.66 9.42 14.74
CA ARG A 165 10.26 9.51 16.15
C ARG A 165 8.95 8.78 16.46
N SER A 166 8.16 8.45 15.45
CA SER A 166 6.89 7.73 15.58
C SER A 166 6.95 6.30 15.03
N ALA A 167 8.11 5.85 14.54
CA ALA A 167 8.31 4.48 14.05
C ALA A 167 7.99 3.39 15.09
N GLU A 168 8.19 3.68 16.38
CA GLU A 168 7.86 2.80 17.51
C GLU A 168 6.47 3.05 18.11
N SER A 169 5.78 4.09 17.66
CA SER A 169 4.48 4.48 18.18
C SER A 169 3.39 3.52 17.69
N GLN A 170 2.76 2.82 18.61
CA GLN A 170 1.69 1.86 18.31
C GLN A 170 0.54 2.52 17.53
N ILE A 171 0.07 3.69 17.98
CA ILE A 171 -1.02 4.42 17.31
C ILE A 171 -0.68 4.78 15.85
N HIS A 172 0.59 5.10 15.55
CA HIS A 172 1.01 5.40 14.17
C HIS A 172 1.05 4.14 13.29
N ARG A 173 1.41 2.99 13.86
CA ARG A 173 1.37 1.70 13.15
C ARG A 173 -0.07 1.28 12.85
N GLU A 174 -0.97 1.48 13.80
CA GLU A 174 -2.40 1.23 13.65
C GLU A 174 -3.02 2.17 12.60
N ILE A 175 -2.66 3.46 12.61
CA ILE A 175 -3.13 4.41 11.57
C ILE A 175 -2.59 4.04 10.19
N ALA A 176 -1.30 3.72 10.08
CA ALA A 176 -0.70 3.29 8.83
C ALA A 176 -1.42 2.10 8.20
N SER A 177 -1.99 1.22 9.02
CA SER A 177 -2.79 0.07 8.56
C SER A 177 -4.14 0.43 7.94
N GLY A 178 -4.65 1.65 8.18
CA GLY A 178 -5.89 2.16 7.62
C GLY A 178 -5.71 3.26 6.56
N LEU A 179 -4.47 3.73 6.36
CA LEU A 179 -4.17 4.73 5.33
C LEU A 179 -4.38 4.15 3.92
N SER A 180 -5.03 4.91 3.06
CA SER A 180 -5.46 4.47 1.72
C SER A 180 -4.37 4.58 0.64
N MET A 181 -3.13 4.87 1.03
CA MET A 181 -1.97 5.06 0.16
C MET A 181 -0.78 4.22 0.67
N PRO A 182 0.26 3.99 -0.16
CA PRO A 182 1.50 3.38 0.31
C PRO A 182 2.16 4.18 1.44
N VAL A 183 2.72 3.48 2.43
CA VAL A 183 3.29 4.09 3.65
C VAL A 183 4.74 3.67 3.88
N GLY A 184 5.65 4.65 3.92
CA GLY A 184 7.05 4.44 4.27
C GLY A 184 7.34 4.60 5.75
N PHE A 185 7.95 3.60 6.40
CA PHE A 185 8.41 3.70 7.79
C PHE A 185 9.89 4.10 7.83
N LYS A 186 10.19 5.27 8.42
CA LYS A 186 11.57 5.70 8.64
C LYS A 186 12.22 4.92 9.78
N ASN A 187 13.47 4.47 9.60
CA ASN A 187 14.28 3.99 10.73
C ASN A 187 14.42 5.09 11.80
N THR A 188 14.66 4.69 13.05
CA THR A 188 14.69 5.64 14.18
C THR A 188 15.81 6.67 14.05
N THR A 189 15.77 7.72 14.86
CA THR A 189 16.83 8.75 14.87
C THR A 189 18.20 8.18 15.25
N TYR A 190 18.26 7.06 15.95
CA TYR A 190 19.51 6.37 16.31
C TYR A 190 19.97 5.35 15.25
N GLY A 191 19.23 5.20 14.16
CA GLY A 191 19.56 4.24 13.10
C GLY A 191 18.97 2.85 13.29
N ASP A 192 18.07 2.64 14.26
CA ASP A 192 17.44 1.32 14.43
C ASP A 192 16.42 1.07 13.32
N ILE A 193 16.74 0.07 12.49
CA ILE A 193 15.93 -0.40 11.37
C ILE A 193 14.83 -1.34 11.88
N THR A 194 15.04 -2.02 13.00
CA THR A 194 14.12 -3.02 13.56
C THR A 194 12.77 -2.41 13.90
N ALA A 195 12.77 -1.24 14.55
CA ALA A 195 11.56 -0.48 14.82
C ALA A 195 10.72 -0.18 13.56
N ALA A 196 11.38 0.19 12.45
CA ALA A 196 10.71 0.49 11.19
C ALA A 196 10.19 -0.77 10.50
N VAL A 197 10.99 -1.85 10.45
CA VAL A 197 10.55 -3.15 9.90
C VAL A 197 9.36 -3.69 10.69
N ASN A 198 9.37 -3.58 12.02
CA ASN A 198 8.21 -3.92 12.84
C ASN A 198 6.98 -3.06 12.49
N GLY A 199 7.17 -1.77 12.21
CA GLY A 199 6.11 -0.90 11.71
C GLY A 199 5.52 -1.38 10.38
N VAL A 200 6.37 -1.78 9.43
CA VAL A 200 5.96 -2.36 8.14
C VAL A 200 5.13 -3.63 8.35
N ILE A 201 5.56 -4.54 9.22
CA ILE A 201 4.83 -5.80 9.49
C ILE A 201 3.49 -5.52 10.15
N VAL A 202 3.50 -4.76 11.25
CA VAL A 202 2.30 -4.53 12.06
C VAL A 202 1.23 -3.81 11.25
N SER A 203 1.61 -2.82 10.45
CA SER A 203 0.65 -2.06 9.63
C SER A 203 0.01 -2.88 8.49
N ARG A 204 0.53 -4.06 8.16
CA ARG A 204 -0.10 -4.98 7.18
C ARG A 204 -1.27 -5.77 7.75
N LEU A 205 -1.46 -5.76 9.07
CA LEU A 205 -2.52 -6.49 9.76
C LEU A 205 -3.73 -5.59 10.07
N PRO A 206 -4.94 -6.17 10.24
CA PRO A 206 -6.09 -5.47 10.78
C PRO A 206 -5.86 -4.97 12.22
N HIS A 207 -6.32 -3.76 12.53
CA HIS A 207 -6.28 -3.15 13.87
C HIS A 207 -7.62 -2.53 14.25
N ALA A 208 -7.76 -2.18 15.52
CA ALA A 208 -8.84 -1.34 16.03
C ALA A 208 -8.29 -0.31 17.02
N PHE A 209 -8.60 0.97 16.83
CA PHE A 209 -8.11 2.05 17.71
C PHE A 209 -9.12 3.18 17.84
N VAL A 210 -8.97 4.01 18.88
CA VAL A 210 -9.82 5.19 19.09
C VAL A 210 -9.32 6.35 18.23
N GLY A 211 -10.20 6.92 17.41
CA GLY A 211 -9.93 8.09 16.58
C GLY A 211 -11.17 8.97 16.46
N ILE A 212 -11.27 9.73 15.35
CA ILE A 212 -12.44 10.54 15.01
C ILE A 212 -13.13 10.00 13.75
N ALA A 213 -14.46 9.94 13.79
CA ALA A 213 -15.27 9.69 12.61
C ALA A 213 -15.38 10.95 11.73
N ARG A 214 -15.91 10.79 10.51
CA ARG A 214 -16.06 11.89 9.56
C ARG A 214 -16.96 13.02 10.06
N ASN A 215 -17.88 12.74 10.98
CA ASN A 215 -18.72 13.75 11.63
C ASN A 215 -18.04 14.45 12.83
N GLY A 216 -16.77 14.16 13.11
CA GLY A 216 -15.99 14.78 14.19
C GLY A 216 -16.15 14.13 15.56
N LEU A 217 -17.03 13.13 15.71
CA LEU A 217 -17.20 12.42 16.97
C LEU A 217 -16.11 11.36 17.17
N SER A 218 -15.75 11.10 18.42
CA SER A 218 -14.87 9.97 18.75
C SER A 218 -15.47 8.66 18.28
N ALA A 219 -14.65 7.79 17.70
CA ALA A 219 -15.08 6.51 17.14
C ALA A 219 -13.99 5.45 17.28
N ILE A 220 -14.41 4.19 17.25
CA ILE A 220 -13.49 3.06 17.08
C ILE A 220 -13.31 2.84 15.57
N ILE A 221 -12.07 2.92 15.11
CA ILE A 221 -11.69 2.74 13.72
C ILE A 221 -11.15 1.32 13.56
N HIS A 222 -11.81 0.51 12.75
CA HIS A 222 -11.34 -0.82 12.35
C HIS A 222 -10.65 -0.73 11.00
N THR A 223 -9.42 -1.23 10.90
CA THR A 223 -8.64 -1.25 9.66
C THR A 223 -8.53 -2.66 9.09
N THR A 224 -8.23 -2.76 7.80
CA THR A 224 -8.07 -4.05 7.10
C THR A 224 -6.60 -4.45 6.96
N GLY A 225 -5.66 -3.60 7.39
CA GLY A 225 -4.25 -3.72 7.05
C GLY A 225 -3.90 -3.02 5.74
N ASN A 226 -2.65 -2.56 5.65
CA ASN A 226 -2.09 -1.88 4.48
C ASN A 226 -0.95 -2.73 3.88
N PRO A 227 -1.15 -3.36 2.71
CA PRO A 227 -0.13 -4.21 2.08
C PRO A 227 1.03 -3.41 1.47
N ASP A 228 0.88 -2.11 1.25
CA ASP A 228 1.82 -1.26 0.53
C ASP A 228 2.77 -0.49 1.47
N THR A 229 3.15 -1.13 2.57
CA THR A 229 4.09 -0.57 3.54
C THR A 229 5.52 -1.01 3.24
N HIS A 230 6.48 -0.10 3.39
CA HIS A 230 7.87 -0.29 3.00
C HIS A 230 8.84 0.48 3.91
N LEU A 231 10.13 0.17 3.82
CA LEU A 231 11.16 0.76 4.66
C LEU A 231 11.71 2.05 4.05
N VAL A 232 12.01 3.04 4.89
CA VAL A 232 12.73 4.27 4.51
C VAL A 232 14.03 4.36 5.33
N LEU A 233 15.17 4.24 4.65
CA LEU A 233 16.51 4.36 5.24
C LEU A 233 16.95 5.82 5.20
N ARG A 234 17.17 6.42 6.38
CA ARG A 234 17.40 7.87 6.54
C ARG A 234 18.65 8.24 7.35
N GLY A 235 19.51 7.27 7.57
CA GLY A 235 20.67 7.32 8.46
C GLY A 235 20.26 7.34 9.93
N GLY A 236 21.26 7.39 10.79
CA GLY A 236 21.12 7.68 12.22
C GLY A 236 21.94 8.91 12.61
N ILE A 237 21.90 9.26 13.89
CA ILE A 237 22.75 10.32 14.46
C ILE A 237 24.24 9.98 14.30
N SER A 238 24.60 8.70 14.40
CA SER A 238 25.99 8.24 14.41
C SER A 238 26.55 7.90 13.03
N LYS A 239 25.73 7.37 12.11
CA LYS A 239 26.19 6.96 10.77
C LYS A 239 25.08 7.00 9.71
N PRO A 240 25.44 7.24 8.44
CA PRO A 240 24.59 6.96 7.29
C PRO A 240 24.26 5.46 7.15
N ASN A 241 23.17 5.13 6.46
CA ASN A 241 22.74 3.77 6.18
C ASN A 241 22.25 3.55 4.73
N TYR A 242 22.83 4.28 3.77
CA TYR A 242 22.52 4.15 2.33
C TYR A 242 23.51 3.27 1.55
N ASN A 243 24.62 2.85 2.17
CA ASN A 243 25.63 2.03 1.51
C ASN A 243 25.15 0.56 1.33
N ARG A 244 25.86 -0.20 0.48
CA ARG A 244 25.54 -1.60 0.18
C ARG A 244 25.34 -2.47 1.42
N GLU A 245 26.26 -2.41 2.38
CA GLU A 245 26.23 -3.23 3.59
C GLU A 245 24.94 -3.00 4.39
N GLU A 246 24.59 -1.74 4.64
CA GLU A 246 23.40 -1.37 5.42
C GLU A 246 22.10 -1.68 4.67
N VAL A 247 22.07 -1.48 3.35
CA VAL A 247 20.92 -1.79 2.49
C VAL A 247 20.67 -3.31 2.42
N VAL A 248 21.73 -4.11 2.26
CA VAL A 248 21.65 -5.58 2.29
C VAL A 248 21.22 -6.07 3.67
N LYS A 249 21.79 -5.51 4.74
CA LYS A 249 21.38 -5.84 6.12
C LYS A 249 19.89 -5.55 6.36
N ALA A 250 19.40 -4.40 5.91
CA ALA A 250 17.99 -4.05 6.01
C ALA A 250 17.10 -5.03 5.23
N ALA A 251 17.50 -5.40 4.01
CA ALA A 251 16.77 -6.37 3.19
C ALA A 251 16.77 -7.76 3.81
N SER A 252 17.89 -8.23 4.37
CA SER A 252 17.97 -9.51 5.09
C SER A 252 17.03 -9.52 6.29
N LEU A 253 16.99 -8.45 7.09
CA LEU A 253 16.06 -8.34 8.22
C LEU A 253 14.59 -8.39 7.77
N MET A 254 14.25 -7.76 6.63
CA MET A 254 12.90 -7.87 6.06
C MET A 254 12.59 -9.31 5.62
N LYS A 255 13.52 -9.99 4.94
CA LYS A 255 13.37 -11.38 4.49
C LYS A 255 13.24 -12.37 5.66
N GLU A 256 14.01 -12.19 6.73
CA GLU A 256 13.87 -12.96 7.98
C GLU A 256 12.47 -12.85 8.59
N LYS A 257 11.78 -11.74 8.33
CA LYS A 257 10.39 -11.50 8.75
C LYS A 257 9.38 -11.83 7.66
N MET A 258 9.77 -12.58 6.63
CA MET A 258 8.94 -13.00 5.49
C MET A 258 8.34 -11.83 4.69
N LEU A 259 9.04 -10.68 4.65
CA LEU A 259 8.68 -9.56 3.80
C LEU A 259 9.55 -9.53 2.54
N GLU A 260 8.93 -9.25 1.41
CA GLU A 260 9.66 -8.86 0.21
C GLU A 260 10.29 -7.47 0.45
N PRO A 261 11.62 -7.31 0.31
CA PRO A 261 12.25 -6.02 0.55
C PRO A 261 11.76 -4.95 -0.41
N SER A 262 11.46 -3.79 0.16
CA SER A 262 11.11 -2.59 -0.58
C SER A 262 11.60 -1.40 0.22
N ILE A 263 12.56 -0.67 -0.35
CA ILE A 263 13.36 0.33 0.36
C ILE A 263 13.37 1.65 -0.41
N ILE A 264 13.07 2.74 0.29
CA ILE A 264 13.36 4.11 -0.16
C ILE A 264 14.56 4.63 0.62
N ILE A 265 15.49 5.30 -0.05
CA ILE A 265 16.64 5.95 0.58
C ILE A 265 16.37 7.46 0.72
N ASP A 266 16.28 7.96 1.95
CA ASP A 266 16.23 9.39 2.25
C ASP A 266 17.66 9.95 2.13
N CYS A 267 17.90 10.75 1.09
CA CYS A 267 19.21 11.31 0.79
C CYS A 267 19.61 12.42 1.75
N SER A 268 18.66 12.97 2.54
CA SER A 268 18.89 14.05 3.49
C SER A 268 19.23 13.52 4.89
N HIS A 269 18.99 14.34 5.92
CA HIS A 269 18.99 13.98 7.32
C HIS A 269 20.26 13.24 7.80
N GLY A 270 20.12 12.04 8.36
CA GLY A 270 21.25 11.29 8.93
C GLY A 270 22.20 10.80 7.84
N ASN A 271 21.69 10.53 6.64
CA ASN A 271 22.50 10.08 5.51
C ASN A 271 23.41 11.19 4.98
N SER A 272 22.90 12.42 4.88
CA SER A 272 23.72 13.57 4.47
C SER A 272 24.48 14.23 5.63
N GLY A 273 24.26 13.82 6.87
CA GLY A 273 24.73 14.59 8.03
C GLY A 273 24.17 16.01 8.06
N LYS A 274 22.97 16.22 7.50
CA LYS A 274 22.29 17.51 7.30
C LYS A 274 23.02 18.49 6.36
N ASP A 275 23.88 17.98 5.48
CA ASP A 275 24.51 18.77 4.42
C ASP A 275 23.76 18.58 3.09
N PRO A 276 23.05 19.61 2.57
CA PRO A 276 22.28 19.47 1.34
C PRO A 276 23.09 18.98 0.14
N LYS A 277 24.38 19.35 0.04
CA LYS A 277 25.23 19.04 -1.11
C LYS A 277 25.55 17.55 -1.23
N LYS A 278 25.50 16.82 -0.10
CA LYS A 278 25.74 15.36 -0.10
C LYS A 278 24.57 14.57 -0.65
N GLN A 279 23.36 15.15 -0.73
CA GLN A 279 22.16 14.45 -1.19
C GLN A 279 22.33 13.89 -2.61
N ILE A 280 23.01 14.62 -3.49
CA ILE A 280 23.22 14.21 -4.90
C ILE A 280 24.08 12.95 -4.99
N GLY A 281 25.19 12.91 -4.25
CA GLY A 281 26.05 11.73 -4.19
C GLY A 281 25.33 10.50 -3.63
N ILE A 282 24.43 10.69 -2.66
CA ILE A 282 23.63 9.61 -2.08
C ILE A 282 22.57 9.12 -3.07
N PHE A 283 21.95 10.03 -3.83
CA PHE A 283 20.99 9.67 -4.88
C PHE A 283 21.67 8.87 -5.99
N GLU A 284 22.83 9.32 -6.47
CA GLU A 284 23.60 8.61 -7.49
C GLU A 284 24.07 7.23 -6.99
N GLU A 285 24.56 7.15 -5.75
CA GLU A 285 24.93 5.87 -5.12
C GLU A 285 23.75 4.90 -5.05
N SER A 286 22.54 5.39 -4.76
CA SER A 286 21.33 4.56 -4.70
C SER A 286 21.00 3.92 -6.05
N LEU A 287 21.19 4.64 -7.15
CA LEU A 287 21.01 4.10 -8.50
C LEU A 287 22.15 3.16 -8.90
N LYS A 288 23.41 3.47 -8.51
CA LYS A 288 24.56 2.56 -8.69
C LYS A 288 24.31 1.22 -8.03
N LEU A 289 23.83 1.21 -6.79
CA LEU A 289 23.51 -0.02 -6.06
C LEU A 289 22.34 -0.78 -6.70
N ARG A 290 21.29 -0.06 -7.13
CA ARG A 290 20.14 -0.69 -7.79
C ARG A 290 20.55 -1.39 -9.09
N PHE A 291 21.38 -0.74 -9.91
CA PHE A 291 21.76 -1.21 -11.24
C PHE A 291 23.19 -1.77 -11.30
N ASP A 292 23.73 -2.22 -10.17
CA ASP A 292 25.03 -2.87 -10.12
C ASP A 292 25.04 -4.10 -11.05
N LYS A 293 26.08 -4.22 -11.89
CA LYS A 293 26.14 -5.26 -12.93
C LYS A 293 26.28 -6.67 -12.37
N ASN A 294 26.86 -6.80 -11.17
CA ASN A 294 27.17 -8.09 -10.57
C ASN A 294 26.14 -8.48 -9.52
N GLU A 295 25.74 -7.51 -8.69
CA GLU A 295 24.82 -7.75 -7.57
C GLU A 295 23.83 -6.57 -7.45
N PRO A 296 22.83 -6.50 -8.35
CA PRO A 296 21.83 -5.42 -8.36
C PRO A 296 20.93 -5.50 -7.13
N LEU A 297 20.69 -4.35 -6.50
CA LEU A 297 19.79 -4.23 -5.37
C LEU A 297 18.42 -3.71 -5.83
N ASP A 298 17.69 -4.53 -6.59
CA ASP A 298 16.40 -4.17 -7.22
C ASP A 298 15.34 -3.67 -6.23
N TYR A 299 15.45 -4.05 -4.96
CA TYR A 299 14.55 -3.63 -3.89
C TYR A 299 14.77 -2.19 -3.41
N ILE A 300 15.78 -1.47 -3.92
CA ILE A 300 15.86 0.00 -3.81
C ILE A 300 14.84 0.59 -4.78
N ARG A 301 13.65 0.95 -4.29
CA ARG A 301 12.52 1.40 -5.11
C ARG A 301 12.52 2.91 -5.40
N GLY A 302 13.23 3.69 -4.59
CA GLY A 302 13.20 5.14 -4.72
C GLY A 302 14.13 5.90 -3.79
N CYS A 303 14.13 7.22 -3.94
CA CYS A 303 14.83 8.16 -3.07
C CYS A 303 13.94 9.32 -2.63
N MET A 304 14.35 9.97 -1.53
CA MET A 304 13.79 11.23 -1.07
C MET A 304 14.86 12.32 -1.04
N ILE A 305 14.56 13.49 -1.60
CA ILE A 305 15.45 14.65 -1.69
C ILE A 305 14.74 15.88 -1.09
N GLU A 306 15.44 16.58 -0.20
CA GLU A 306 15.00 17.88 0.32
C GLU A 306 15.59 19.01 -0.55
N SER A 307 14.71 19.64 -1.32
CA SER A 307 15.06 20.72 -2.25
C SER A 307 13.97 21.78 -2.26
N PHE A 308 14.34 23.04 -2.45
CA PHE A 308 13.39 24.13 -2.58
C PHE A 308 13.85 25.12 -3.66
N ILE A 309 13.31 26.34 -3.70
CA ILE A 309 13.68 27.32 -4.73
C ILE A 309 15.10 27.82 -4.47
N GLN A 310 15.34 28.33 -3.26
CA GLN A 310 16.64 28.78 -2.77
C GLN A 310 17.29 27.71 -1.90
N GLU A 311 18.62 27.62 -1.98
CA GLU A 311 19.41 26.69 -1.18
C GLU A 311 19.50 27.09 0.30
N GLY A 312 19.83 26.13 1.14
CA GLY A 312 20.08 26.34 2.57
C GLY A 312 18.80 26.51 3.37
N LYS A 313 18.91 27.29 4.46
CA LYS A 313 17.79 27.61 5.36
C LYS A 313 17.83 29.07 5.80
N THR A 314 16.70 29.58 6.26
CA THR A 314 16.53 30.92 6.84
C THR A 314 15.87 30.85 8.22
N SER A 315 15.85 31.99 8.92
CA SER A 315 15.16 32.15 10.19
C SER A 315 13.69 32.49 9.97
N ILE A 316 12.86 32.29 11.00
CA ILE A 316 11.42 32.54 10.91
C ILE A 316 11.15 34.04 10.70
N GLU A 317 11.95 34.91 11.31
CA GLU A 317 11.83 36.37 11.21
C GLU A 317 12.01 36.83 9.76
N LYS A 318 13.08 36.38 9.09
CA LYS A 318 13.36 36.70 7.70
C LYS A 318 12.30 36.18 6.74
N ALA A 319 11.79 34.97 7.00
CA ALA A 319 10.71 34.38 6.23
C ALA A 319 9.40 35.18 6.39
N ARG A 320 9.06 35.63 7.61
CA ARG A 320 7.88 36.46 7.88
C ARG A 320 7.96 37.81 7.17
N GLU A 321 9.15 38.41 7.12
CA GLU A 321 9.41 39.66 6.38
C GLU A 321 9.43 39.46 4.85
N SER A 322 9.26 38.22 4.36
CA SER A 322 9.33 37.85 2.93
C SER A 322 10.64 38.26 2.25
N THR A 323 11.73 38.33 3.02
CA THR A 323 13.05 38.77 2.52
C THR A 323 13.79 37.65 1.79
N GLU A 324 13.46 36.38 2.05
CA GLU A 324 14.09 35.21 1.44
C GLU A 324 13.01 34.21 0.94
N TYR A 325 12.41 34.54 -0.21
CA TYR A 325 11.38 33.75 -0.87
C TYR A 325 11.88 32.34 -1.25
N GLY A 326 11.07 31.32 -0.96
CA GLY A 326 11.35 29.96 -1.38
C GLY A 326 12.59 29.33 -0.73
N LYS A 327 12.91 29.73 0.50
CA LYS A 327 14.01 29.18 1.32
C LYS A 327 13.45 28.47 2.56
N SER A 328 14.01 27.32 2.93
CA SER A 328 13.48 26.52 4.04
C SER A 328 13.65 27.22 5.39
N ILE A 329 12.64 27.17 6.27
CA ILE A 329 12.76 27.63 7.67
C ILE A 329 13.12 26.49 8.65
N THR A 330 13.36 25.29 8.14
CA THR A 330 13.63 24.08 8.94
C THR A 330 15.00 23.48 8.62
N ASP A 331 15.08 22.28 8.05
CA ASP A 331 16.35 21.72 7.62
C ASP A 331 16.78 22.36 6.28
N PRO A 332 18.09 22.55 6.06
CA PRO A 332 18.59 23.17 4.84
C PRO A 332 18.28 22.30 3.62
N CYS A 333 17.92 22.93 2.51
CA CYS A 333 17.53 22.26 1.26
C CYS A 333 18.53 22.54 0.14
N LEU A 334 18.55 21.70 -0.89
CA LEU A 334 19.17 22.03 -2.17
C LEU A 334 18.40 23.16 -2.87
N GLY A 335 19.09 23.99 -3.64
CA GLY A 335 18.46 24.99 -4.50
C GLY A 335 17.88 24.37 -5.78
N TRP A 336 16.97 25.08 -6.44
CA TRP A 336 16.26 24.55 -7.61
C TRP A 336 17.20 24.27 -8.79
N GLU A 337 18.14 25.17 -9.09
CA GLU A 337 19.04 25.00 -10.24
C GLU A 337 19.93 23.76 -10.11
N GLU A 338 20.47 23.51 -8.92
CA GLU A 338 21.23 22.29 -8.62
C GLU A 338 20.33 21.06 -8.68
N THR A 339 19.14 21.13 -8.07
CA THR A 339 18.14 20.04 -8.11
C THR A 339 17.80 19.65 -9.54
N LYS A 340 17.49 20.63 -10.39
CA LYS A 340 17.14 20.42 -11.80
C LYS A 340 18.31 19.84 -12.59
N THR A 341 19.49 20.44 -12.45
CA THR A 341 20.68 20.05 -13.22
C THR A 341 21.11 18.63 -12.87
N GLU A 342 21.20 18.30 -11.59
CA GLU A 342 21.69 17.01 -11.12
C GLU A 342 20.69 15.87 -11.36
N ILE A 343 19.39 16.11 -11.15
CA ILE A 343 18.37 15.10 -11.47
C ILE A 343 18.35 14.79 -12.97
N LEU A 344 18.47 15.81 -13.84
CA LEU A 344 18.54 15.59 -15.28
C LEU A 344 19.83 14.88 -15.70
N ARG A 345 20.98 15.26 -15.14
CA ARG A 345 22.25 14.58 -15.39
C ARG A 345 22.17 13.10 -15.03
N ILE A 346 21.73 12.80 -13.82
CA ILE A 346 21.58 11.42 -13.31
C ILE A 346 20.52 10.66 -14.12
N TYR A 347 19.40 11.28 -14.47
CA TYR A 347 18.42 10.68 -15.37
C TYR A 347 19.04 10.25 -16.71
N GLN A 348 19.84 11.12 -17.34
CA GLN A 348 20.50 10.77 -18.61
C GLN A 348 21.51 9.64 -18.48
N GLU A 349 22.19 9.54 -17.33
CA GLU A 349 23.14 8.47 -17.05
C GLU A 349 22.45 7.10 -16.89
N TYR A 350 21.29 7.05 -16.21
CA TYR A 350 20.63 5.79 -15.85
C TYR A 350 19.39 5.45 -16.69
N ARG A 351 18.87 6.33 -17.55
CA ARG A 351 17.63 6.09 -18.35
C ARG A 351 17.61 4.75 -19.09
N ASN A 352 18.75 4.35 -19.66
CA ASN A 352 18.83 3.10 -20.42
C ASN A 352 18.78 1.86 -19.51
N CYS A 353 19.21 1.97 -18.25
CA CYS A 353 19.08 0.89 -17.27
C CYS A 353 17.61 0.55 -16.94
N PHE A 354 16.68 1.49 -17.17
CA PHE A 354 15.25 1.26 -17.00
C PHE A 354 14.60 0.62 -18.24
N THR A 355 15.22 0.73 -19.41
CA THR A 355 14.73 0.17 -20.69
C THR A 355 15.38 -1.15 -21.07
N ASP A 356 16.61 -1.41 -20.60
CA ASP A 356 17.34 -2.67 -20.77
C ASP A 356 16.75 -3.76 -19.87
N THR A 357 15.46 -4.06 -20.04
CA THR A 357 14.81 -5.24 -19.48
C THR A 357 15.06 -6.47 -20.34
N ASN A 358 16.24 -6.59 -20.92
CA ASN A 358 16.87 -7.89 -21.14
C ASN A 358 17.91 -8.03 -20.04
N ILE A 359 17.48 -8.46 -18.84
CA ILE A 359 18.25 -9.17 -17.81
C ILE A 359 17.34 -9.29 -16.56
N PHE A 360 16.90 -10.53 -16.31
CA PHE A 360 16.20 -11.05 -15.11
C PHE A 360 14.82 -10.47 -14.71
N THR A 361 13.83 -10.50 -15.61
CA THR A 361 12.57 -11.12 -15.16
C THR A 361 12.82 -12.62 -15.14
N SER A 362 13.01 -13.22 -13.97
CA SER A 362 12.72 -14.65 -13.84
C SER A 362 11.21 -14.81 -14.09
N ASN A 363 10.84 -14.95 -15.35
CA ASN A 363 9.60 -15.65 -15.73
C ASN A 363 9.66 -17.15 -15.34
N LYS A 364 10.67 -17.57 -14.55
CA LYS A 364 10.85 -18.93 -14.05
C LYS A 364 9.96 -19.27 -12.86
N ASP A 365 9.26 -18.31 -12.26
CA ASP A 365 8.54 -18.57 -11.00
C ASP A 365 7.01 -18.43 -11.09
N LYS A 366 6.45 -18.10 -12.26
CA LYS A 366 4.99 -18.15 -12.41
C LYS A 366 4.55 -19.62 -12.48
N MET A 367 3.81 -20.07 -11.49
CA MET A 367 3.28 -21.44 -11.40
C MET A 367 1.94 -21.53 -12.13
N ASN A 368 1.75 -22.57 -12.94
CA ASN A 368 0.43 -22.93 -13.40
C ASN A 368 -0.26 -23.81 -12.35
N ILE A 369 -1.49 -23.51 -11.95
CA ILE A 369 -2.21 -24.22 -10.90
C ILE A 369 -3.35 -25.05 -11.48
N GLU A 370 -3.41 -26.32 -11.09
CA GLU A 370 -4.57 -27.17 -11.31
C GLU A 370 -5.21 -27.52 -9.97
N ILE A 371 -6.52 -27.39 -9.90
CA ILE A 371 -7.34 -27.70 -8.75
C ILE A 371 -8.27 -28.83 -9.17
N TYR A 372 -8.25 -29.94 -8.45
CA TYR A 372 -9.18 -31.05 -8.62
C TYR A 372 -10.14 -31.06 -7.45
N THR A 373 -11.43 -31.26 -7.71
CA THR A 373 -12.49 -31.16 -6.69
C THR A 373 -13.53 -32.24 -6.90
N ASP A 374 -14.07 -32.76 -5.79
CA ASP A 374 -15.20 -33.68 -5.81
C ASP A 374 -16.06 -33.55 -4.54
N GLY A 375 -17.33 -33.93 -4.65
CA GLY A 375 -18.29 -34.00 -3.56
C GLY A 375 -19.14 -35.27 -3.62
N ALA A 376 -19.25 -35.95 -2.48
CA ALA A 376 -20.02 -37.19 -2.32
C ALA A 376 -21.11 -37.03 -1.25
N CYS A 377 -22.25 -37.70 -1.42
CA CYS A 377 -23.32 -37.72 -0.41
C CYS A 377 -24.01 -39.07 -0.34
N SER A 378 -24.11 -39.63 0.87
CA SER A 378 -24.89 -40.83 1.15
C SER A 378 -26.35 -40.45 1.43
N ASN A 379 -27.31 -41.14 0.79
CA ASN A 379 -28.74 -40.93 0.96
C ASN A 379 -29.25 -39.49 0.64
N ASN A 380 -28.63 -38.79 -0.31
CA ASN A 380 -28.92 -37.41 -0.76
C ASN A 380 -30.41 -36.94 -0.68
N PRO A 381 -30.82 -36.15 0.35
CA PRO A 381 -29.99 -35.51 1.37
C PRO A 381 -29.61 -36.43 2.55
N GLY A 382 -28.34 -36.40 2.93
CA GLY A 382 -27.81 -37.16 4.07
C GLY A 382 -26.36 -36.78 4.36
N PRO A 383 -25.59 -37.61 5.09
CA PRO A 383 -24.18 -37.36 5.34
C PRO A 383 -23.42 -37.20 4.02
N GLY A 384 -22.59 -36.17 3.92
CA GLY A 384 -21.83 -35.86 2.70
C GLY A 384 -20.43 -35.36 3.01
N GLY A 385 -19.54 -35.50 2.03
CA GLY A 385 -18.14 -35.08 2.11
C GLY A 385 -17.72 -34.34 0.85
N TRP A 386 -16.79 -33.41 1.00
CA TRP A 386 -16.16 -32.66 -0.07
C TRP A 386 -14.64 -32.82 0.03
N ALA A 387 -13.95 -32.75 -1.11
CA ALA A 387 -12.49 -32.80 -1.15
C ALA A 387 -11.94 -31.98 -2.30
N TYR A 388 -10.70 -31.49 -2.12
CA TYR A 388 -9.93 -30.91 -3.20
C TYR A 388 -8.45 -31.23 -3.09
N ILE A 389 -7.76 -31.19 -4.22
CA ILE A 389 -6.30 -31.27 -4.34
C ILE A 389 -5.83 -30.13 -5.24
N ILE A 390 -4.83 -29.39 -4.79
CA ILE A 390 -4.19 -28.30 -5.53
C ILE A 390 -2.79 -28.75 -5.92
N VAL A 391 -2.46 -28.68 -7.20
CA VAL A 391 -1.14 -29.06 -7.72
C VAL A 391 -0.54 -27.94 -8.55
N ASN A 392 0.79 -27.87 -8.55
CA ASN A 392 1.53 -27.13 -9.54
C ASN A 392 1.57 -27.97 -10.83
N LYS A 393 0.99 -27.44 -11.91
CA LYS A 393 0.91 -28.09 -13.23
C LYS A 393 2.28 -28.41 -13.82
N ASP A 394 3.24 -27.51 -13.61
CA ASP A 394 4.55 -27.56 -14.25
C ASP A 394 5.47 -28.57 -13.54
N SER A 395 5.49 -28.55 -12.21
CA SER A 395 6.29 -29.50 -11.41
C SER A 395 5.56 -30.81 -11.09
N LYS A 396 4.24 -30.86 -11.28
CA LYS A 396 3.33 -31.92 -10.79
C LYS A 396 3.37 -32.13 -9.28
N GLU A 397 3.93 -31.19 -8.55
CA GLU A 397 3.99 -31.23 -7.09
C GLU A 397 2.63 -30.87 -6.49
N GLU A 398 2.21 -31.62 -5.49
CA GLU A 398 1.03 -31.29 -4.72
C GLU A 398 1.31 -30.15 -3.74
N ILE A 399 0.51 -29.09 -3.84
CA ILE A 399 0.62 -27.90 -2.98
C ILE A 399 -0.16 -28.10 -1.69
N CYS A 400 -1.37 -28.67 -1.79
CA CYS A 400 -2.16 -29.12 -0.66
C CYS A 400 -3.32 -30.01 -1.09
N ARG A 401 -3.82 -30.80 -0.14
CA ARG A 401 -5.09 -31.51 -0.21
C ARG A 401 -5.86 -31.32 1.09
N GLU A 402 -7.16 -31.13 1.01
CA GLU A 402 -8.05 -31.06 2.19
C GLU A 402 -9.40 -31.71 1.86
N ASN A 403 -10.05 -32.24 2.90
CA ASN A 403 -11.42 -32.74 2.83
C ASN A 403 -12.20 -32.40 4.11
N GLY A 404 -13.52 -32.45 4.02
CA GLY A 404 -14.42 -32.22 5.14
C GLY A 404 -15.81 -32.77 4.84
N GLY A 405 -16.69 -32.80 5.85
CA GLY A 405 -18.04 -33.34 5.67
C GLY A 405 -19.09 -32.67 6.53
N GLU A 406 -20.34 -32.88 6.16
CA GLU A 406 -21.54 -32.42 6.85
C GLU A 406 -22.50 -33.62 7.06
N SER A 407 -23.08 -33.76 8.24
CA SER A 407 -23.99 -34.89 8.56
C SER A 407 -25.34 -34.82 7.85
N SER A 408 -25.75 -33.64 7.35
CA SER A 408 -26.99 -33.44 6.62
C SER A 408 -26.80 -32.42 5.51
N THR A 409 -26.61 -32.91 4.29
CA THR A 409 -26.31 -32.09 3.12
C THR A 409 -26.75 -32.79 1.83
N THR A 410 -26.41 -32.23 0.67
CA THR A 410 -26.68 -32.86 -0.65
C THR A 410 -25.41 -32.99 -1.47
N ASN A 411 -25.41 -33.88 -2.47
CA ASN A 411 -24.27 -34.03 -3.37
C ASN A 411 -23.87 -32.68 -4.01
N ASN A 412 -24.85 -31.96 -4.57
CA ASN A 412 -24.63 -30.66 -5.20
C ASN A 412 -24.05 -29.60 -4.25
N ARG A 413 -24.35 -29.68 -2.94
CA ARG A 413 -23.74 -28.76 -1.95
C ARG A 413 -22.29 -29.12 -1.69
N MET A 414 -21.97 -30.40 -1.57
CA MET A 414 -20.58 -30.86 -1.38
C MET A 414 -19.69 -30.53 -2.58
N GLU A 415 -20.23 -30.69 -3.78
CA GLU A 415 -19.57 -30.35 -5.05
C GLU A 415 -19.22 -28.85 -5.12
N LEU A 416 -20.17 -27.98 -4.77
CA LEU A 416 -19.92 -26.54 -4.67
C LEU A 416 -18.93 -26.21 -3.54
N MET A 417 -19.05 -26.87 -2.39
CA MET A 417 -18.19 -26.65 -1.23
C MET A 417 -16.74 -26.99 -1.54
N ALA A 418 -16.47 -28.10 -2.24
CA ALA A 418 -15.14 -28.51 -2.66
C ALA A 418 -14.42 -27.39 -3.43
N VAL A 419 -15.10 -26.84 -4.44
CA VAL A 419 -14.58 -25.74 -5.26
C VAL A 419 -14.39 -24.45 -4.45
N ILE A 420 -15.39 -24.07 -3.65
CA ILE A 420 -15.33 -22.85 -2.82
C ILE A 420 -14.15 -22.93 -1.86
N ARG A 421 -13.96 -24.08 -1.20
CA ARG A 421 -12.87 -24.30 -0.25
C ARG A 421 -11.51 -24.24 -0.93
N ALA A 422 -11.36 -24.86 -2.10
CA ALA A 422 -10.13 -24.78 -2.88
C ALA A 422 -9.80 -23.34 -3.28
N LEU A 423 -10.77 -22.58 -3.81
CA LEU A 423 -10.58 -21.18 -4.19
C LEU A 423 -10.30 -20.26 -2.99
N LYS A 424 -10.92 -20.50 -1.84
CA LYS A 424 -10.58 -19.82 -0.58
C LYS A 424 -9.15 -20.13 -0.16
N LYS A 425 -8.67 -21.37 -0.31
CA LYS A 425 -7.30 -21.74 0.02
C LYS A 425 -6.28 -21.03 -0.86
N ILE A 426 -6.58 -20.91 -2.16
CA ILE A 426 -5.79 -20.09 -3.08
C ILE A 426 -5.75 -18.64 -2.62
N LYS A 427 -6.91 -18.05 -2.28
CA LYS A 427 -7.00 -16.67 -1.79
C LYS A 427 -6.24 -16.48 -0.46
N GLU A 428 -6.33 -17.43 0.46
CA GLU A 428 -5.62 -17.43 1.75
C GLU A 428 -4.10 -17.47 1.52
N LYS A 429 -3.62 -18.39 0.66
CA LYS A 429 -2.19 -18.46 0.29
C LYS A 429 -1.71 -17.17 -0.39
N ALA A 430 -2.56 -16.51 -1.20
CA ALA A 430 -2.28 -15.18 -1.77
C ALA A 430 -2.06 -14.13 -0.68
N PHE A 431 -3.01 -14.08 0.25
CA PHE A 431 -3.04 -13.12 1.34
C PHE A 431 -1.85 -13.30 2.29
N LEU A 432 -1.55 -14.53 2.69
CA LEU A 432 -0.41 -14.86 3.56
C LEU A 432 0.94 -14.56 2.90
N ALA A 433 1.03 -14.63 1.57
CA ALA A 433 2.21 -14.20 0.83
C ALA A 433 2.32 -12.66 0.69
N GLY A 434 1.40 -11.89 1.27
CA GLY A 434 1.38 -10.43 1.21
C GLY A 434 0.91 -9.87 -0.14
N LYS A 435 0.10 -10.62 -0.89
CA LYS A 435 -0.26 -10.32 -2.29
C LYS A 435 -1.78 -10.31 -2.48
N SER A 436 -2.28 -9.48 -3.40
CA SER A 436 -3.68 -9.56 -3.85
C SER A 436 -3.90 -10.86 -4.64
N CYS A 437 -5.15 -11.31 -4.82
CA CYS A 437 -5.46 -12.51 -5.61
C CYS A 437 -4.90 -12.46 -7.05
N GLU A 438 -4.66 -11.27 -7.60
CA GLU A 438 -4.03 -11.04 -8.90
C GLU A 438 -2.50 -11.15 -8.88
N THR A 439 -1.89 -11.23 -7.69
CA THR A 439 -0.43 -11.26 -7.50
C THR A 439 0.06 -12.50 -6.78
N LEU A 440 -0.70 -13.59 -6.77
CA LEU A 440 -0.01 -14.89 -6.74
C LEU A 440 0.85 -14.99 -7.99
N ASN A 441 2.03 -15.61 -7.88
CA ASN A 441 2.86 -15.87 -9.05
C ASN A 441 2.20 -16.99 -9.87
N TYR A 442 0.94 -16.84 -10.25
CA TYR A 442 0.18 -17.82 -11.00
C TYR A 442 -0.03 -17.30 -12.41
N GLU A 443 0.48 -18.02 -13.39
CA GLU A 443 0.24 -17.69 -14.80
C GLU A 443 -1.17 -18.10 -15.22
N SER A 444 -1.66 -19.21 -14.66
CA SER A 444 -3.04 -19.68 -14.85
C SER A 444 -3.53 -20.49 -13.66
N ILE A 445 -4.85 -20.48 -13.45
CA ILE A 445 -5.55 -21.35 -12.49
C ILE A 445 -6.64 -22.09 -13.27
N SER A 446 -6.66 -23.41 -13.13
CA SER A 446 -7.68 -24.27 -13.73
C SER A 446 -8.36 -25.12 -12.67
N VAL A 447 -9.68 -25.17 -12.68
CA VAL A 447 -10.51 -26.02 -11.81
C VAL A 447 -11.05 -27.16 -12.65
N HIS A 448 -10.73 -28.38 -12.23
CA HIS A 448 -11.16 -29.65 -12.79
C HIS A 448 -12.22 -30.25 -11.88
N THR A 449 -13.43 -30.42 -12.42
CA THR A 449 -14.57 -31.03 -11.72
C THR A 449 -15.32 -31.95 -12.67
N ASP A 450 -15.80 -33.09 -12.19
CA ASP A 450 -16.72 -33.96 -12.94
C ASP A 450 -18.20 -33.62 -12.71
N SER A 451 -18.48 -32.71 -11.77
CA SER A 451 -19.81 -32.19 -11.51
C SER A 451 -20.34 -31.36 -12.66
N GLN A 452 -21.23 -31.94 -13.46
CA GLN A 452 -21.96 -31.19 -14.49
C GLN A 452 -22.77 -30.04 -13.89
N TYR A 453 -23.23 -30.19 -12.63
CA TYR A 453 -23.96 -29.13 -11.92
C TYR A 453 -23.08 -27.90 -11.69
N VAL A 454 -21.84 -28.08 -11.24
CA VAL A 454 -20.88 -26.98 -11.07
C VAL A 454 -20.50 -26.41 -12.42
N GLN A 455 -20.07 -27.25 -13.36
CA GLN A 455 -19.58 -26.81 -14.67
C GLN A 455 -20.64 -26.00 -15.42
N GLN A 456 -21.86 -26.53 -15.58
CA GLN A 456 -22.92 -25.85 -16.33
C GLN A 456 -23.45 -24.63 -15.57
N GLY A 457 -23.48 -24.70 -14.24
CA GLY A 457 -23.89 -23.60 -13.41
C GLY A 457 -22.98 -22.38 -13.56
N ILE A 458 -21.66 -22.56 -13.44
CA ILE A 458 -20.71 -21.45 -13.52
C ILE A 458 -20.47 -20.95 -14.95
N SER A 459 -20.55 -21.82 -15.95
CA SER A 459 -20.28 -21.46 -17.36
C SER A 459 -21.51 -20.97 -18.13
N SER A 460 -22.73 -21.18 -17.61
CA SER A 460 -23.96 -20.83 -18.34
C SER A 460 -25.05 -20.25 -17.44
N TRP A 461 -25.49 -20.98 -16.41
CA TRP A 461 -26.74 -20.63 -15.71
C TRP A 461 -26.61 -19.37 -14.84
N ILE A 462 -25.44 -19.17 -14.23
CA ILE A 462 -25.18 -18.10 -13.26
C ILE A 462 -25.41 -16.70 -13.83
N PHE A 463 -25.13 -16.48 -15.12
CA PHE A 463 -25.33 -15.19 -15.78
C PHE A 463 -26.82 -14.78 -15.79
N ASN A 464 -27.70 -15.73 -16.09
CA ASN A 464 -29.14 -15.50 -16.08
C ASN A 464 -29.69 -15.39 -14.65
N TRP A 465 -29.16 -16.16 -13.71
CA TRP A 465 -29.54 -16.04 -12.30
C TRP A 465 -29.19 -14.68 -11.73
N LYS A 466 -27.99 -14.16 -11.95
CA LYS A 466 -27.56 -12.82 -11.51
C LYS A 466 -28.46 -11.72 -12.11
N LYS A 467 -28.74 -11.81 -13.41
CA LYS A 467 -29.64 -10.87 -14.10
C LYS A 467 -31.06 -10.88 -13.53
N ASN A 468 -31.54 -12.04 -13.07
CA ASN A 468 -32.87 -12.22 -12.52
C ASN A 468 -32.92 -12.17 -10.98
N ASN A 469 -31.94 -11.50 -10.35
CA ASN A 469 -31.84 -11.36 -8.89
C ASN A 469 -31.91 -12.72 -8.15
N TRP A 470 -31.09 -13.67 -8.61
CA TRP A 470 -30.93 -15.02 -8.08
C TRP A 470 -32.21 -15.87 -8.09
N LYS A 471 -33.03 -15.69 -9.14
CA LYS A 471 -34.22 -16.50 -9.42
C LYS A 471 -34.08 -17.29 -10.73
N THR A 472 -34.70 -18.46 -10.75
CA THR A 472 -34.85 -19.32 -11.93
C THR A 472 -35.87 -18.74 -12.92
N ALA A 473 -35.95 -19.30 -14.14
CA ALA A 473 -36.92 -18.87 -15.15
C ALA A 473 -38.39 -18.98 -14.67
N SER A 474 -38.68 -19.92 -13.77
CA SER A 474 -39.99 -20.08 -13.11
C SER A 474 -40.19 -19.17 -11.89
N LYS A 475 -39.34 -18.15 -11.71
CA LYS A 475 -39.33 -17.17 -10.60
C LYS A 475 -39.11 -17.76 -9.20
N GLN A 476 -38.71 -19.03 -9.11
CA GLN A 476 -38.33 -19.66 -7.85
C GLN A 476 -36.88 -19.31 -7.47
N PRO A 477 -36.54 -19.19 -6.18
CA PRO A 477 -35.16 -19.02 -5.74
C PRO A 477 -34.24 -20.11 -6.31
N VAL A 478 -33.01 -19.73 -6.65
CA VAL A 478 -31.99 -20.70 -7.11
C VAL A 478 -31.64 -21.63 -5.96
N LYS A 479 -31.59 -22.95 -6.23
CA LYS A 479 -31.13 -23.92 -5.22
C LYS A 479 -29.65 -23.69 -4.90
N ASN A 480 -29.27 -23.80 -3.63
CA ASN A 480 -27.90 -23.52 -3.15
C ASN A 480 -27.42 -22.10 -3.49
N GLN A 481 -28.33 -21.12 -3.49
CA GLN A 481 -28.03 -19.72 -3.79
C GLN A 481 -26.91 -19.16 -2.91
N ASP A 482 -26.86 -19.55 -1.64
CA ASP A 482 -25.80 -19.18 -0.68
C ASP A 482 -24.41 -19.53 -1.22
N LEU A 483 -24.23 -20.77 -1.65
CA LEU A 483 -22.95 -21.27 -2.17
C LEU A 483 -22.64 -20.69 -3.56
N TRP A 484 -23.66 -20.51 -4.41
CA TRP A 484 -23.45 -19.91 -5.73
C TRP A 484 -23.03 -18.44 -5.66
N GLN A 485 -23.60 -17.66 -4.74
CA GLN A 485 -23.20 -16.27 -4.50
C GLN A 485 -21.76 -16.18 -4.02
N GLU A 486 -21.36 -17.07 -3.12
CA GLU A 486 -19.99 -17.16 -2.65
C GLU A 486 -19.01 -17.58 -3.76
N LEU A 487 -19.37 -18.59 -4.54
CA LEU A 487 -18.56 -19.05 -5.67
C LEU A 487 -18.41 -17.97 -6.74
N ASP A 488 -19.46 -17.20 -7.05
CA ASP A 488 -19.42 -16.06 -7.99
C ASP A 488 -18.46 -14.96 -7.54
N ALA A 489 -18.50 -14.62 -6.25
CA ALA A 489 -17.60 -13.63 -5.66
C ALA A 489 -16.13 -14.09 -5.75
N LEU A 490 -15.86 -15.35 -5.43
CA LEU A 490 -14.51 -15.93 -5.54
C LEU A 490 -14.05 -16.05 -6.99
N SER A 491 -14.94 -16.46 -7.90
CA SER A 491 -14.62 -16.64 -9.32
C SER A 491 -14.37 -15.31 -10.03
N SER A 492 -15.12 -14.26 -9.67
CA SER A 492 -14.89 -12.90 -10.18
C SER A 492 -13.52 -12.34 -9.75
N LEU A 493 -13.07 -12.74 -8.55
CA LEU A 493 -11.82 -12.31 -7.96
C LEU A 493 -10.61 -13.09 -8.51
N ILE A 494 -10.73 -14.41 -8.63
CA ILE A 494 -9.63 -15.33 -8.98
C ILE A 494 -9.55 -15.60 -10.49
N LYS A 495 -10.69 -15.48 -11.20
CA LYS A 495 -10.84 -15.72 -12.65
C LYS A 495 -10.28 -17.09 -13.10
N PRO A 496 -10.65 -18.22 -12.46
CA PRO A 496 -10.17 -19.53 -12.88
C PRO A 496 -10.78 -19.95 -14.23
N SER A 497 -10.06 -20.81 -14.95
CA SER A 497 -10.60 -21.58 -16.08
C SER A 497 -11.30 -22.84 -15.58
N TRP A 498 -12.40 -23.23 -16.24
CA TRP A 498 -13.27 -24.32 -15.81
C TRP A 498 -13.18 -25.50 -16.77
N ILE A 499 -12.68 -26.63 -16.28
CA ILE A 499 -12.45 -27.85 -17.05
C ILE A 499 -13.35 -28.94 -16.52
N TRP A 500 -14.25 -29.43 -17.36
CA TRP A 500 -15.04 -30.61 -17.03
C TRP A 500 -14.23 -31.87 -17.34
N VAL A 501 -14.11 -32.73 -16.34
CA VAL A 501 -13.49 -34.05 -16.49
C VAL A 501 -14.56 -35.13 -16.37
N ARG A 502 -14.38 -36.25 -17.05
CA ARG A 502 -15.30 -37.38 -16.90
C ARG A 502 -14.95 -38.13 -15.61
N GLY A 503 -15.91 -38.29 -14.71
CA GLY A 503 -15.75 -39.09 -13.49
C GLY A 503 -15.31 -40.53 -13.81
N HIS A 504 -14.41 -41.08 -12.98
CA HIS A 504 -13.84 -42.43 -13.11
C HIS A 504 -13.25 -42.77 -14.49
N ALA A 505 -12.69 -41.79 -15.18
CA ALA A 505 -12.10 -41.96 -16.52
C ALA A 505 -10.56 -41.99 -16.52
N GLY A 506 -9.92 -42.38 -15.40
CA GLY A 506 -8.48 -42.55 -15.32
C GLY A 506 -7.69 -41.26 -15.06
N ASN A 507 -8.32 -40.19 -14.55
CA ASN A 507 -7.59 -39.04 -14.00
C ASN A 507 -7.24 -39.33 -12.52
N PRO A 508 -5.96 -39.57 -12.17
CA PRO A 508 -5.59 -40.02 -10.83
C PRO A 508 -5.92 -39.01 -9.72
N LEU A 509 -5.90 -37.71 -10.02
CA LEU A 509 -6.17 -36.65 -9.04
C LEU A 509 -7.66 -36.44 -8.82
N ASN A 510 -8.48 -36.56 -9.87
CA ASN A 510 -9.94 -36.55 -9.74
C ASN A 510 -10.42 -37.77 -8.94
N GLU A 511 -9.93 -38.97 -9.26
CA GLU A 511 -10.26 -40.19 -8.52
C GLU A 511 -9.73 -40.18 -7.08
N ALA A 512 -8.65 -39.44 -6.81
CA ALA A 512 -8.19 -39.20 -5.45
C ALA A 512 -9.15 -38.26 -4.68
N CYS A 513 -9.70 -37.24 -5.33
CA CYS A 513 -10.71 -36.37 -4.73
C CYS A 513 -12.00 -37.14 -4.41
N ASP A 514 -12.48 -37.99 -5.32
CA ASP A 514 -13.62 -38.89 -5.11
C ASP A 514 -13.45 -39.73 -3.84
N ARG A 515 -12.34 -40.47 -3.73
CA ARG A 515 -12.04 -41.28 -2.54
C ARG A 515 -12.02 -40.44 -1.27
N LEU A 516 -11.39 -39.27 -1.29
CA LEU A 516 -11.32 -38.37 -0.13
C LEU A 516 -12.69 -37.81 0.27
N ALA A 517 -13.56 -37.52 -0.69
CA ALA A 517 -14.91 -37.04 -0.46
C ALA A 517 -15.79 -38.16 0.12
N VAL A 518 -15.68 -39.39 -0.39
CA VAL A 518 -16.37 -40.58 0.14
C VAL A 518 -15.89 -40.91 1.55
N GLU A 519 -14.59 -40.86 1.82
CA GLU A 519 -14.04 -41.06 3.17
C GLU A 519 -14.57 -40.00 4.15
N ALA A 520 -14.60 -38.73 3.74
CA ALA A 520 -15.14 -37.65 4.57
C ALA A 520 -16.64 -37.83 4.85
N CYS A 521 -17.40 -38.25 3.83
CA CYS A 521 -18.82 -38.61 3.94
C CYS A 521 -19.05 -39.73 4.97
N GLN A 522 -18.20 -40.76 4.98
CA GLN A 522 -18.30 -41.86 5.95
C GLN A 522 -17.95 -41.44 7.37
N LYS A 523 -17.03 -40.49 7.56
CA LYS A 523 -16.63 -39.98 8.89
C LYS A 523 -17.72 -39.16 9.59
N VAL A 524 -18.66 -38.60 8.83
CA VAL A 524 -19.75 -37.76 9.34
C VAL A 524 -21.11 -38.47 9.36
N LYS A 525 -21.12 -39.75 8.99
CA LYS A 525 -22.25 -40.67 9.08
C LYS A 525 -22.30 -41.29 10.47
#